data_AF-A0A3N5XPW9-F1
#
_entry.id   AF-A0A3N5XPW9-F1
#
_cell.length_a   1.000
_cell.length_b   1.000
_cell.length_c   1.000
_cell.angle_alpha   90.00
_cell.angle_beta   90.00
_cell.angle_gamma   90.00
#
_symmetry.space_group_name_H-M   'P 1'
#
loop_
_entity.id
_entity.type
_entity.pdbx_description
1 polymer ?
#
loop_
_entity_poly.entity_id
_entity_poly.type
_entity_poly.pdbx_seq_one_letter_code
_entity_poly.pdbx_strand_id
1 'polypeptide(L)' 'MAAKAFVLITTSVGQTKSVLTALKKLEGIKTVDAVMGPYDIIAVV' A
#
# COMPACT_ATOMS: atom_id res chain seq x y z
N MET A 1 -5.85 20.79 -10.11
CA MET A 1 -5.79 19.38 -10.57
C MET A 1 -5.04 18.61 -9.48
N ALA A 2 -5.70 17.71 -8.75
CA ALA A 2 -5.02 16.94 -7.71
C ALA A 2 -4.19 15.83 -8.35
N ALA A 3 -2.91 15.72 -7.96
CA ALA A 3 -2.04 14.65 -8.42
C ALA A 3 -2.55 13.30 -7.89
N LYS A 4 -2.45 12.26 -8.72
CA LYS A 4 -2.72 10.87 -8.32
C LYS A 4 -1.41 10.12 -8.39
N ALA A 5 -1.04 9.46 -7.29
CA ALA A 5 0.15 8.62 -7.27
C ALA A 5 -0.22 7.17 -6.90
N PHE A 6 0.51 6.24 -7.53
CA PHE A 6 0.43 4.81 -7.25
C PHE A 6 1.76 4.38 -6.64
N VAL A 7 1.72 3.88 -5.41
CA VAL A 7 2.90 3.43 -4.68
C VAL A 7 2.87 1.92 -4.61
N LEU A 8 3.89 1.28 -5.21
CA LEU A 8 4.10 -0.15 -5.18
C LEU A 8 5.07 -0.47 -4.05
N ILE A 9 4.70 -1.40 -3.16
CA ILE A 9 5.43 -1.66 -1.93
C ILE A 9 5.78 -3.14 -1.88
N THR A 10 7.07 -3.43 -1.71
CA THR A 10 7.59 -4.76 -1.39
C THR A 10 7.91 -4.81 0.10
N THR A 11 7.35 -5.78 0.80
CA THR A 11 7.49 -5.95 2.25
C THR A 11 8.44 -7.11 2.55
N SER A 12 9.04 -7.09 3.73
CA SER A 12 9.76 -8.27 4.21
C SER A 12 8.81 -9.42 4.48
N VAL A 13 9.31 -10.65 4.39
CA VAL A 13 8.53 -11.88 4.58
C VAL A 13 7.75 -11.83 5.90
N GLY A 14 6.43 -12.05 5.83
CA GLY A 14 5.54 -12.05 7.00
C GLY A 14 5.08 -10.68 7.50
N GLN A 15 5.63 -9.57 6.98
CA GLN A 15 5.28 -8.22 7.44
C GLN A 15 4.13 -7.58 6.67
N THR A 16 3.67 -8.17 5.57
CA THR A 16 2.65 -7.62 4.66
C THR A 16 1.38 -7.16 5.38
N LYS A 17 0.85 -7.98 6.31
CA LYS A 17 -0.36 -7.62 7.08
C LYS A 17 -0.15 -6.45 8.03
N SER A 18 1.03 -6.36 8.65
CA SER A 18 1.38 -5.27 9.56
C SER A 18 1.47 -3.95 8.80
N VAL A 19 2.17 -3.96 7.66
CA VAL A 19 2.32 -2.82 6.75
C VAL A 19 0.95 -2.39 6.19
N LEU A 20 0.12 -3.34 5.73
CA LEU A 20 -1.26 -3.07 5.30
C LEU A 20 -2.08 -2.32 6.36
N THR A 21 -1.99 -2.77 7.61
CA THR A 21 -2.74 -2.18 8.73
C THR A 21 -2.22 -0.79 9.07
N ALA A 22 -0.92 -0.57 9.00
CA ALA A 22 -0.31 0.74 9.20
C ALA A 22 -0.72 1.73 8.09
N LEU A 23 -0.66 1.30 6.83
CA LEU A 23 -1.05 2.12 5.68
C LEU A 23 -2.53 2.49 5.72
N LYS A 24 -3.42 1.57 6.11
CA LYS A 24 -4.85 1.87 6.26
C LYS A 24 -5.18 2.93 7.31
N LYS A 25 -4.26 3.21 8.25
CA LYS A 25 -4.41 4.25 9.27
C LYS A 25 -3.81 5.61 8.87
N LEU A 26 -3.09 5.68 7.74
CA LEU A 26 -2.49 6.93 7.29
C LEU A 26 -3.52 7.82 6.61
N GLU A 27 -3.58 9.08 7.04
CA GLU A 27 -4.38 10.10 6.39
C GLU A 27 -3.78 10.46 5.03
N GLY A 28 -4.63 10.54 4.00
CA GLY A 28 -4.24 10.81 2.62
C GLY A 28 -4.23 9.59 1.71
N ILE A 29 -4.20 8.37 2.26
CA ILE A 29 -4.34 7.15 1.47
C ILE A 29 -5.81 6.95 1.09
N LYS A 30 -6.09 6.93 -0.21
CA LYS A 30 -7.43 6.65 -0.76
C LYS A 30 -7.74 5.16 -0.76
N THR A 31 -6.76 4.33 -1.11
CA THR A 31 -6.97 2.89 -1.29
C THR A 31 -5.67 2.15 -1.07
N VAL A 32 -5.72 0.99 -0.40
CA VAL A 32 -4.58 0.13 -0.14
C VAL A 32 -5.03 -1.32 -0.26
N ASP A 33 -4.38 -2.05 -1.16
CA ASP A 33 -4.74 -3.42 -1.54
C ASP A 33 -3.50 -4.31 -1.60
N ALA A 34 -3.65 -5.55 -1.14
CA ALA A 34 -2.62 -6.56 -1.28
C ALA A 34 -2.63 -7.11 -2.71
N VAL A 35 -1.46 -7.29 -3.32
CA VAL A 35 -1.32 -7.79 -4.68
C VAL A 35 -0.53 -9.09 -4.64
N MET A 36 -0.94 -10.08 -5.44
CA MET A 36 -0.10 -11.24 -5.73
C MET A 36 0.72 -10.94 -6.99
N GLY A 37 2.00 -10.63 -6.81
CA GLY A 37 2.91 -10.25 -7.89
C GLY A 37 4.32 -9.95 -7.38
N PRO A 38 5.14 -9.21 -8.14
CA PRO A 38 6.49 -8.79 -7.71
C PRO A 38 6.48 -7.77 -6.56
N TYR A 39 5.30 -7.23 -6.24
CA TYR A 39 5.04 -6.35 -5.12
C TYR A 39 3.94 -6.97 -4.26
N ASP A 40 3.97 -6.68 -2.96
CA ASP A 40 3.01 -7.24 -2.02
C ASP A 40 1.78 -6.35 -1.84
N ILE A 41 1.93 -5.03 -2.02
CA ILE A 41 0.89 -4.04 -1.74
C ILE A 41 0.93 -2.91 -2.78
N ILE A 42 -0.25 -2.41 -3.16
CA ILE A 42 -0.43 -1.16 -3.90
C ILE A 42 -1.21 -0.15 -3.06
N ALA A 43 -0.74 1.10 -3.04
CA ALA A 43 -1.41 2.22 -2.38
C ALA A 43 -1.72 3.33 -3.40
N VAL A 44 -2.90 3.95 -3.26
CA VAL A 44 -3.36 5.09 -4.06
C VAL A 44 -3.52 6.29 -3.13
N VAL A 45 -2.89 7.40 -3.49
CA VAL A 45 -2.91 8.70 -2.82
C VAL A 45 -3.38 9.77 -3.80
#